data_AF-A0A7W6Q2U0-F1
#
_entry.id   AF-A0A7W6Q2U0-F1
#
_cell.length_a   1.000
_cell.length_b   1.000
_cell.length_c   1.000
_cell.angle_alpha   90.00
_cell.angle_beta   90.00
_cell.angle_gamma   90.00
#
_symmetry.space_group_name_H-M   'P 1'
#
loop_
_entity.id
_entity.type
_entity.pdbx_description
1 polymer ?
#
loop_
_entity_poly.entity_id
_entity_poly.type
_entity_poly.pdbx_seq_one_letter_code
_entity_poly.pdbx_strand_id
1 'polypeptide(L)' 'MAKKSFKVGRSAKTGRFTTVKKAQKKKSTHVVETIKRK' A
#
# COMPACT_ATOMS: atom_id res chain seq x y z
N MET A 1 -14.39 -9.64 14.89
CA MET A 1 -14.66 -8.99 13.58
C MET A 1 -13.36 -8.88 12.79
N ALA A 2 -13.18 -9.68 11.73
CA ALA A 2 -12.00 -9.56 10.87
C ALA A 2 -12.05 -8.21 10.15
N LYS A 3 -10.98 -7.40 10.23
CA LYS A 3 -10.88 -6.14 9.48
C LYS A 3 -11.01 -6.48 8.01
N LYS A 4 -12.13 -6.08 7.40
CA LYS A 4 -12.41 -6.18 5.95
C LYS A 4 -11.50 -5.27 5.12
N SER A 5 -10.37 -4.81 5.66
CA SER A 5 -9.44 -3.93 4.96
C SER A 5 -8.02 -4.17 5.41
N PHE A 6 -7.09 -4.11 4.46
CA PHE A 6 -5.66 -4.23 4.73
C PHE A 6 -4.90 -3.07 4.06
N LYS A 7 -3.73 -2.73 4.63
CA LYS A 7 -2.84 -1.71 4.06
C LYS A 7 -1.85 -2.38 3.11
N VAL A 8 -1.61 -1.77 1.95
CA VAL A 8 -0.60 -2.21 0.98
C VAL A 8 0.20 -1.01 0.51
N GLY A 9 1.50 -1.21 0.25
CA GLY A 9 2.28 -0.20 -0.45
C GLY A 9 2.02 -0.30 -1.95
N ARG A 10 2.00 0.82 -2.67
CA ARG A 10 1.89 0.86 -4.13
C ARG A 10 2.90 1.83 -4.70
N SER A 11 3.60 1.44 -5.75
CA SER A 11 4.50 2.36 -6.44
C SER A 11 3.69 3.41 -7.19
N ALA A 12 3.94 4.70 -6.92
CA ALA A 12 3.30 5.79 -7.64
C ALA A 12 3.74 5.86 -9.11
N LYS A 13 4.91 5.28 -9.43
CA LYS A 13 5.49 5.31 -10.78
C LYS A 13 4.92 4.22 -11.70
N THR A 14 4.80 2.99 -11.19
CA THR A 14 4.44 1.82 -12.01
C THR A 14 3.10 1.20 -11.62
N GLY A 15 2.48 1.65 -10.52
CA GLY A 15 1.24 1.09 -10.01
C GLY A 15 1.38 -0.30 -9.37
N ARG A 16 2.58 -0.91 -9.35
CA ARG A 16 2.82 -2.23 -8.75
C ARG A 16 2.69 -2.20 -7.23
N PHE A 17 2.11 -3.25 -6.68
CA PHE A 17 2.05 -3.44 -5.23
C PHE A 17 3.43 -3.78 -4.64
N THR A 18 3.67 -3.26 -3.46
CA THR A 18 4.89 -3.41 -2.67
C THR A 18 4.54 -3.49 -1.19
N THR A 19 5.52 -3.79 -0.35
CA THR A 19 5.30 -3.81 1.09
C THR A 19 5.06 -2.41 1.64
N VAL A 20 4.20 -2.30 2.66
CA VAL A 20 3.93 -1.03 3.36
C VAL A 20 5.22 -0.42 3.91
N LYS A 21 6.12 -1.25 4.46
CA LYS A 21 7.44 -0.79 4.96
C LYS A 21 8.27 -0.11 3.86
N LYS A 22 8.29 -0.68 2.64
CA LYS A 22 9.02 -0.08 1.51
C LYS A 22 8.38 1.23 1.08
N ALA A 23 7.04 1.29 1.06
CA ALA A 23 6.33 2.51 0.74
C ALA A 23 6.55 3.62 1.77
N GLN A 24 6.57 3.28 3.05
CA GLN A 24 6.85 4.23 4.14
C GLN A 24 8.30 4.75 4.12
N LYS A 25 9.28 3.91 3.76
CA LYS A 25 10.67 4.35 3.58
C LYS A 25 10.84 5.22 2.33
N LYS A 26 10.10 4.94 1.25
CA LYS A 26 10.21 5.62 -0.04
C LYS A 26 9.00 6.51 -0.35
N LYS A 27 8.66 7.43 0.56
CA LYS A 27 7.46 8.30 0.46
C LYS A 27 7.39 9.12 -0.83
N SER A 28 8.53 9.47 -1.42
CA SER A 28 8.60 10.22 -2.69
C SER A 28 8.14 9.41 -3.91
N THR A 29 8.17 8.07 -3.86
CA THR A 29 7.92 7.21 -5.03
C THR A 29 6.88 6.13 -4.82
N HIS A 30 6.39 5.99 -3.58
CA HIS A 30 5.46 4.94 -3.18
C HIS A 30 4.43 5.52 -2.20
N VAL A 31 3.20 5.02 -2.31
CA VAL A 31 2.05 5.43 -1.51
C VAL A 31 1.57 4.24 -0.69
N VAL A 32 0.99 4.47 0.48
CA VAL A 32 0.32 3.44 1.26
C VAL A 32 -1.18 3.57 1.04
N GLU A 33 -1.81 2.54 0.47
CA GLU A 33 -3.24 2.48 0.22
C GLU A 33 -3.91 1.49 1.17
N THR A 34 -5.18 1.74 1.48
CA THR A 34 -6.00 0.81 2.28
C THR A 34 -7.04 0.17 1.37
N ILE A 35 -6.89 -1.13 1.12
CA ILE A 35 -7.79 -1.90 0.27
C ILE A 35 -8.87 -2.54 1.14
N LYS A 36 -10.14 -2.33 0.78
CA LYS A 36 -11.27 -3.04 1.37
C LYS A 36 -11.47 -4.38 0.65
N ARG A 37 -11.49 -5.48 1.38
CA ARG A 37 -12.01 -6.77 0.91
C ARG A 37 -13.54 -6.72 1.00
N LYS A 38 -14.21 -6.93 -0.14
CA LYS A 38 -15.66 -7.12 -0.19
C LYS A 38 -16.03 -8.44 0.47
#